data_AF-A0A437K7F2-F1
#
_entry.id   AF-A0A437K7F2-F1
#
_cell.length_a   1.000
_cell.length_b   1.000
_cell.length_c   1.000
_cell.angle_alpha   90.00
_cell.angle_beta   90.00
_cell.angle_gamma   90.00
#
_symmetry.space_group_name_H-M   'P 1'
#
loop_
_entity.id
_entity.type
_entity.pdbx_description
1 polymer ?
#
loop_
_entity_poly.entity_id
_entity_poly.type
_entity_poly.pdbx_seq_one_letter_code
_entity_poly.pdbx_strand_id
1 'polypeptide(L)'
;MERYLDDIKNGKASVDDFLKRTEKMSLIVLNELKEKSKTWNFSEQLIQDIVPKEIGRCLSCGGNLIERDKFYGCSNYSANNCTFSIPKQKAGVTITKVNIEKLLTTGTTSLIKGFKKNGKDGTLGFY
;
A
#
# COMPACT_ATOMS: atom_id res chain seq x y z
N MET A 1 0.01 34.38 9.19
CA MET A 1 -1.39 34.32 8.72
C MET A 1 -2.35 34.55 9.89
N GLU A 2 -2.13 33.87 11.02
CA GLU A 2 -2.95 34.00 12.24
C GLU A 2 -3.12 35.44 12.76
N ARG A 3 -2.06 36.25 12.79
CA ARG A 3 -2.16 37.67 13.20
C ARG A 3 -3.12 38.51 12.34
N TYR A 4 -3.16 38.26 11.03
CA TYR A 4 -4.04 39.01 10.11
C TYR A 4 -5.51 38.62 10.32
N LEU A 5 -5.78 37.36 10.69
CA LEU A 5 -7.12 36.90 11.05
C LEU A 5 -7.60 37.54 12.36
N ASP A 6 -6.71 37.74 13.32
CA ASP A 6 -7.03 38.49 14.55
C ASP A 6 -7.33 39.96 14.28
N ASP A 7 -6.59 40.60 13.36
CA ASP A 7 -6.88 41.97 12.93
C ASP A 7 -8.23 42.10 12.19
N ILE A 8 -8.62 41.11 11.39
CA ILE A 8 -9.97 41.03 10.79
C ILE A 8 -11.04 40.93 11.86
N LYS A 9 -10.85 40.02 12.84
CA LYS A 9 -11.79 39.86 13.97
C LYS A 9 -12.00 41.17 14.71
N ASN A 10 -10.94 41.97 14.85
CA ASN A 10 -10.97 43.27 15.52
C ASN A 10 -11.37 44.44 14.59
N GLY A 11 -11.78 44.18 13.34
CA GLY A 11 -12.20 45.19 12.37
C GLY A 11 -11.06 46.08 11.83
N LYS A 12 -9.80 45.71 12.05
CA LYS A 12 -8.60 46.47 11.67
C LYS A 12 -8.05 46.08 10.30
N ALA A 13 -8.59 45.04 9.68
CA ALA A 13 -8.15 44.53 8.39
C ALA A 13 -9.33 44.04 7.54
N SER A 14 -9.14 44.03 6.22
CA SER A 14 -10.14 43.64 5.24
C SER A 14 -10.15 42.12 5.02
N VAL A 15 -11.35 41.52 5.05
CA VAL A 15 -11.57 40.12 4.66
C VAL A 15 -11.24 39.91 3.18
N ASP A 16 -11.59 40.87 2.32
CA ASP A 16 -11.38 40.78 0.88
C ASP A 16 -9.88 40.74 0.52
N ASP A 17 -9.07 41.57 1.21
CA ASP A 17 -7.62 41.58 1.03
C ASP A 17 -6.97 40.26 1.49
N PHE A 18 -7.50 39.65 2.55
CA PHE A 18 -7.05 38.34 3.01
C PHE A 18 -7.35 37.23 1.99
N LEU A 19 -8.55 37.24 1.40
CA LEU A 19 -8.95 36.26 0.39
C LEU A 19 -8.08 36.40 -0.87
N LYS A 20 -7.90 37.63 -1.38
CA LYS A 20 -7.01 37.92 -2.51
C LYS A 20 -5.58 37.47 -2.24
N ARG A 21 -5.07 37.71 -1.04
CA ARG A 21 -3.73 37.28 -0.64
C ARG A 21 -3.61 35.77 -0.57
N THR A 22 -4.63 35.09 -0.03
CA THR A 22 -4.66 33.64 0.08
C THR A 22 -4.67 32.99 -1.29
N GLU A 23 -5.53 33.47 -2.20
CA GLU A 23 -5.56 33.02 -3.59
C GLU A 23 -4.20 33.17 -4.26
N LYS A 24 -3.58 34.36 -4.14
CA LYS A 24 -2.25 34.62 -4.70
C LYS A 24 -1.19 33.67 -4.15
N MET A 25 -1.19 33.42 -2.84
CA MET A 25 -0.24 32.50 -2.21
C MET A 25 -0.44 31.06 -2.68
N SER A 26 -1.68 30.60 -2.80
CA SER A 26 -1.99 29.27 -3.34
C SER A 26 -1.47 29.13 -4.78
N LEU A 27 -1.65 30.14 -5.63
CA LEU A 27 -1.13 30.12 -7.00
C LEU A 27 0.40 30.09 -7.05
N ILE A 28 1.08 30.84 -6.19
CA ILE A 28 2.54 30.82 -6.09
C ILE A 28 3.03 29.42 -5.71
N VAL A 29 2.44 28.82 -4.67
CA VAL A 29 2.81 27.47 -4.23
C VAL A 29 2.59 26.45 -5.33
N LEU A 30 1.46 26.51 -6.06
CA LEU A 30 1.20 25.59 -7.18
C LEU A 30 2.24 25.72 -8.29
N ASN A 31 2.60 26.94 -8.68
CA ASN A 31 3.60 27.17 -9.71
C ASN A 31 4.98 26.70 -9.26
N GLU A 32 5.38 26.98 -8.02
CA GLU A 32 6.63 26.48 -7.47
C GLU A 32 6.66 24.96 -7.40
N LEU A 33 5.57 24.33 -6.96
CA LEU A 33 5.45 22.87 -6.92
C LEU A 33 5.60 22.26 -8.31
N LYS A 34 4.97 22.86 -9.32
CA LYS A 34 5.06 22.39 -10.72
C LYS A 34 6.48 22.47 -11.28
N GLU A 35 7.23 23.51 -10.91
CA GLU A 35 8.64 23.63 -11.33
C GLU A 35 9.54 22.66 -10.56
N LYS A 36 9.36 22.56 -9.23
CA LYS A 36 10.12 21.64 -8.38
C LYS A 36 9.82 20.18 -8.71
N SER A 37 8.59 19.85 -9.12
CA SER A 37 8.22 18.47 -9.44
C SER A 37 9.00 17.88 -10.62
N LYS A 38 9.59 18.73 -11.48
CA LYS A 38 10.44 18.29 -12.61
C LYS A 38 11.74 17.64 -12.15
N THR A 39 12.21 17.94 -10.94
CA THR A 39 13.49 17.45 -10.40
C THR A 39 13.31 16.53 -9.21
N TRP A 40 12.06 16.18 -8.85
CA TRP A 40 11.80 15.23 -7.78
C TRP A 40 12.42 13.88 -8.12
N ASN A 41 13.32 13.44 -7.25
CA ASN A 41 13.91 12.13 -7.27
C ASN A 41 13.52 11.43 -5.97
N PHE A 42 12.67 10.42 -6.08
CA PHE A 42 12.28 9.58 -4.96
C PHE A 42 13.27 8.43 -4.86
N SER A 43 13.77 8.16 -3.66
CA SER A 43 14.66 7.02 -3.46
C SER A 43 13.94 5.72 -3.80
N GLU A 44 14.69 4.75 -4.35
CA GLU A 44 14.19 3.40 -4.61
C GLU A 44 13.53 2.77 -3.36
N GLN A 45 14.08 3.06 -2.18
CA GLN A 45 13.54 2.63 -0.90
C GLN A 45 12.13 3.16 -0.65
N LEU A 46 11.88 4.44 -0.96
CA LEU A 46 10.55 5.04 -0.81
C LEU A 46 9.54 4.41 -1.78
N ILE A 47 9.97 4.09 -3.01
CA ILE A 47 9.11 3.41 -3.99
C ILE A 47 8.72 2.01 -3.50
N GLN A 48 9.66 1.28 -2.90
CA GLN A 48 9.40 -0.07 -2.36
C GLN A 48 8.41 -0.08 -1.19
N ASP A 49 8.38 0.97 -0.38
CA ASP A 49 7.46 1.07 0.76
C ASP A 49 6.04 1.47 0.35
N ILE A 50 5.88 2.19 -0.77
CA ILE A 50 4.57 2.71 -1.23
C ILE A 50 3.94 1.79 -2.28
N VAL A 51 4.75 1.20 -3.16
CA VAL A 51 4.25 0.36 -4.26
C VAL A 51 3.97 -1.05 -3.71
N PRO A 52 2.71 -1.53 -3.78
CA PRO A 52 2.39 -2.86 -3.32
C PRO A 52 3.15 -3.90 -4.15
N LYS A 53 3.92 -4.76 -3.47
CA LYS A 53 4.77 -5.74 -4.15
C LYS A 53 3.94 -6.88 -4.71
N GLU A 54 3.91 -7.01 -6.02
CA GLU A 54 3.29 -8.15 -6.69
C GLU A 54 4.17 -9.40 -6.54
N ILE A 55 3.54 -10.52 -6.19
CA ILE A 55 4.20 -11.81 -5.99
C ILE A 55 3.89 -12.78 -7.12
N GLY A 56 2.72 -12.64 -7.75
CA GLY A 56 2.31 -13.47 -8.87
C GLY A 56 0.81 -13.41 -9.09
N ARG A 57 0.28 -14.38 -9.84
CA ARG A 57 -1.16 -14.45 -10.15
C ARG A 57 -1.92 -15.27 -9.12
N CYS A 58 -3.11 -14.81 -8.77
CA CYS A 58 -4.05 -15.50 -7.90
C CYS A 58 -4.58 -16.75 -8.59
N LEU A 59 -4.50 -17.90 -7.91
CA LEU A 59 -5.00 -19.17 -8.44
C LEU A 59 -6.54 -19.23 -8.53
N SER A 60 -7.25 -18.38 -7.80
CA SER A 60 -8.73 -18.37 -7.79
C SER A 60 -9.35 -17.51 -8.89
N CYS A 61 -8.71 -16.39 -9.28
CA CYS A 61 -9.30 -15.44 -10.22
C CYS A 61 -8.34 -14.93 -11.30
N GLY A 62 -7.07 -15.35 -11.29
CA GLY A 62 -6.04 -14.92 -12.24
C GLY A 62 -5.50 -13.49 -12.04
N GLY A 63 -6.08 -12.70 -11.12
CA GLY A 63 -5.64 -11.34 -10.80
C GLY A 63 -4.34 -11.29 -10.01
N ASN A 64 -3.81 -10.09 -9.74
CA ASN A 64 -2.49 -9.96 -9.11
C ASN A 64 -2.57 -10.26 -7.60
N LEU A 65 -1.59 -11.01 -7.08
CA LEU A 65 -1.42 -11.30 -5.67
C LEU A 65 -0.37 -10.35 -5.09
N ILE A 66 -0.78 -9.58 -4.09
CA ILE A 66 0.00 -8.50 -3.51
C ILE A 66 0.48 -8.88 -2.10
N GLU A 67 1.72 -8.53 -1.79
CA GLU A 67 2.26 -8.57 -0.43
C GLU A 67 1.72 -7.42 0.43
N ARG A 68 1.10 -7.75 1.56
CA ARG A 68 0.80 -6.79 2.63
C ARG A 68 1.52 -7.19 3.92
N ASP A 69 1.49 -6.35 4.94
CA ASP A 69 2.26 -6.58 6.17
C ASP A 69 1.93 -7.89 6.89
N LYS A 70 0.65 -8.28 6.92
CA LYS A 70 0.17 -9.45 7.68
C LYS A 70 -0.25 -10.62 6.80
N PHE A 71 -0.52 -10.40 5.52
CA PHE A 71 -1.04 -11.41 4.61
C PHE A 71 -0.72 -11.08 3.15
N TYR A 72 -0.84 -12.10 2.30
CA TYR A 72 -0.83 -12.01 0.85
C TYR A 72 -2.27 -12.00 0.36
N GLY A 73 -2.68 -11.00 -0.42
CA GLY A 73 -4.09 -10.83 -0.81
C GLY A 73 -4.24 -10.52 -2.29
N CYS A 74 -5.34 -10.97 -2.88
CA CYS A 74 -5.64 -10.66 -4.27
C CYS A 74 -6.05 -9.19 -4.44
N SER A 75 -5.49 -8.52 -5.46
CA SER A 75 -5.87 -7.15 -5.86
C SER A 75 -7.34 -7.06 -6.28
N ASN A 76 -7.87 -8.14 -6.87
CA ASN A 76 -9.26 -8.22 -7.32
C ASN A 76 -10.25 -8.62 -6.20
N TYR A 77 -9.86 -8.53 -4.93
CA TYR A 77 -10.82 -8.68 -3.82
C TYR A 77 -12.01 -7.73 -3.98
N SER A 78 -11.75 -6.45 -4.26
CA SER A 78 -12.83 -5.44 -4.40
C SER A 78 -13.57 -5.50 -5.74
N ALA A 79 -12.92 -6.01 -6.80
CA ALA A 79 -13.50 -6.04 -8.15
C ALA A 79 -14.31 -7.32 -8.41
N ASN A 80 -13.79 -8.48 -7.98
CA ASN A 80 -14.36 -9.79 -8.29
C ASN A 80 -14.76 -10.57 -7.02
N ASN A 81 -14.81 -9.94 -5.84
CA ASN A 81 -15.04 -10.60 -4.55
C ASN A 81 -14.10 -11.80 -4.31
N CYS A 82 -12.87 -11.73 -4.81
CA CYS A 82 -11.91 -12.82 -4.67
C CYS A 82 -11.43 -12.90 -3.22
N THR A 83 -11.90 -13.89 -2.46
CA THR A 83 -11.57 -14.10 -1.04
C THR A 83 -10.19 -14.75 -0.81
N PHE A 84 -9.41 -14.91 -1.88
CA PHE A 84 -8.09 -15.52 -1.81
C PHE A 84 -7.12 -14.64 -1.01
N SER A 85 -6.82 -15.08 0.21
CA SER A 85 -5.84 -14.47 1.10
C SER A 85 -5.06 -15.54 1.85
N ILE A 86 -3.77 -15.28 2.05
CA ILE A 86 -2.85 -16.19 2.75
C ILE A 86 -2.16 -15.41 3.86
N PRO A 87 -2.36 -15.71 5.14
CA PRO A 87 -1.66 -15.02 6.21
C PRO A 87 -0.16 -15.34 6.17
N LYS A 88 0.68 -14.34 6.47
CA LYS A 88 2.15 -14.54 6.56
C LYS A 88 2.55 -15.46 7.70
N GLN A 89 1.69 -15.60 8.71
CA GLN A 89 1.86 -16.56 9.79
C GLN A 89 0.66 -17.49 9.81
N LYS A 90 0.92 -18.79 9.68
CA LYS A 90 -0.12 -19.82 9.78
C LYS A 90 0.39 -20.93 10.68
N ALA A 91 -0.38 -21.27 11.72
CA ALA A 91 -0.07 -22.35 12.66
C ALA A 91 1.35 -22.25 13.29
N GLY A 92 1.79 -21.03 13.65
CA GLY A 92 3.10 -20.81 14.28
C GLY A 92 4.28 -20.81 13.30
N VAL A 93 4.04 -20.84 12.00
CA VAL A 93 5.10 -20.80 10.99
C VAL A 93 4.98 -19.61 10.06
N THR A 94 6.12 -18.98 9.79
CA THR A 94 6.26 -17.88 8.84
C THR A 94 6.29 -18.40 7.41
N ILE A 95 5.30 -18.00 6.61
CA ILE A 95 5.25 -18.24 5.18
C ILE A 95 6.03 -17.12 4.50
N THR A 96 7.19 -17.45 3.92
CA THR A 96 8.02 -16.51 3.19
C THR A 96 7.49 -16.30 1.76
N LYS A 97 7.89 -15.19 1.14
CA LYS A 97 7.57 -14.86 -0.27
C LYS A 97 7.90 -16.01 -1.23
N VAL A 98 9.06 -16.66 -1.03
CA VAL A 98 9.51 -17.81 -1.84
C VAL A 98 8.52 -18.98 -1.76
N ASN A 99 7.91 -19.22 -0.60
CA ASN A 99 6.90 -20.28 -0.45
C ASN A 99 5.63 -19.94 -1.22
N ILE A 100 5.22 -18.67 -1.24
CA ILE A 100 4.07 -18.22 -2.02
C ILE A 100 4.37 -18.32 -3.51
N GLU A 101 5.52 -17.84 -3.98
CA GLU A 101 5.92 -17.94 -5.39
C GLU A 101 5.94 -19.39 -5.87
N LYS A 102 6.44 -20.32 -5.04
CA LYS A 102 6.34 -21.76 -5.29
C LYS A 102 4.89 -22.24 -5.32
N LEU A 103 4.06 -21.85 -4.35
CA LEU A 103 2.63 -22.20 -4.36
C LEU A 103 1.93 -21.78 -5.65
N LEU A 104 2.23 -20.59 -6.16
CA LEU A 104 1.63 -20.05 -7.37
C LEU A 104 2.13 -20.73 -8.65
N THR A 105 3.35 -21.27 -8.66
CA THR A 105 3.97 -21.89 -9.83
C THR A 105 3.77 -23.41 -9.88
N THR A 106 3.93 -24.09 -8.73
CA THR A 106 3.89 -25.56 -8.63
C THR A 106 2.63 -26.09 -7.96
N GLY A 107 1.70 -25.23 -7.55
CA GLY A 107 0.44 -25.61 -6.87
C GLY A 107 0.64 -26.18 -5.45
N THR A 108 1.88 -26.29 -5.00
CA THR A 108 2.28 -26.86 -3.71
C THR A 108 3.44 -26.06 -3.13
N THR A 109 3.46 -25.82 -1.82
CA THR A 109 4.66 -25.31 -1.16
C THR A 109 5.61 -26.44 -0.80
N SER A 110 6.91 -26.15 -0.77
CA SER A 110 7.88 -27.01 -0.08
C SER A 110 7.48 -27.19 1.39
N LEU A 111 7.88 -28.31 2.01
CA LEU A 111 7.66 -28.60 3.43
C LEU A 111 8.02 -27.38 4.29
N ILE A 112 7.00 -26.75 4.87
CA ILE A 112 7.23 -25.65 5.80
C ILE A 112 7.47 -26.29 7.17
N LYS A 113 8.74 -26.30 7.62
CA LYS A 113 9.11 -26.86 8.92
C LYS A 113 8.25 -26.24 10.03
N GLY A 114 7.45 -27.07 10.71
CA GLY A 114 6.53 -26.65 11.77
C GLY A 114 5.04 -26.59 11.37
N PHE A 115 4.70 -26.77 10.08
CA PHE A 115 3.30 -26.80 9.66
C PHE A 115 2.68 -28.14 10.04
N LYS A 116 2.12 -28.22 11.25
CA LYS A 116 1.41 -29.40 11.73
C LYS A 116 -0.04 -29.37 11.25
N LYS A 117 -0.36 -30.17 10.23
CA LYS A 117 -1.75 -30.57 9.94
C LYS A 117 -1.97 -31.91 10.66
N ASN A 118 -2.73 -31.90 11.76
CA ASN A 118 -3.12 -33.11 12.51
C ASN A 118 -1.97 -34.08 12.85
N GLY A 119 -0.85 -33.58 13.39
CA GLY A 119 0.21 -34.44 13.92
C GLY A 119 1.18 -35.05 12.90
N LYS A 120 1.15 -34.65 11.62
CA LYS A 120 2.19 -34.96 10.63
C LYS A 120 2.68 -33.68 9.93
N ASP A 121 3.96 -33.65 9.58
CA ASP A 121 4.57 -32.54 8.84
C ASP A 121 3.84 -32.36 7.50
N GLY A 122 3.10 -31.25 7.37
CA GLY A 122 2.21 -31.02 6.23
C GLY A 122 2.79 -30.04 5.22
N THR A 123 2.60 -30.32 3.93
CA THR A 123 2.74 -29.34 2.85
C THR A 123 1.45 -28.52 2.73
N LEU A 124 1.54 -27.22 2.41
CA LEU A 124 0.38 -26.46 1.94
C LEU A 124 0.14 -26.86 0.48
N GLY A 125 -0.67 -27.89 0.29
CA GLY A 125 -1.28 -28.22 -0.99
C GLY A 125 -2.76 -27.87 -0.94
N PHE A 126 -3.28 -27.28 -2.00
CA PHE A 126 -4.73 -27.29 -2.25
C PHE A 126 -5.11 -28.71 -2.66
N TYR A 127 -5.84 -29.39 -1.79
CA TYR A 127 -6.74 -30.50 -2.14
C TYR A 127 -8.16 -30.00 -1.94
#